data_AF-A0A378B287-F1
#
_entry.id   AF-A0A378B287-F1
#
_cell.length_a   1.000
_cell.length_b   1.000
_cell.length_c   1.000
_cell.angle_alpha   90.00
_cell.angle_beta   90.00
_cell.angle_gamma   90.00
#
_symmetry.space_group_name_H-M   'P 1'
#
loop_
_entity.id
_entity.type
_entity.pdbx_description
1 polymer ?
#
loop_
_entity_poly.entity_id
_entity_poly.type
_entity_poly.pdbx_seq_one_letter_code
_entity_poly.pdbx_strand_id
1 'polypeptide(L)'
;MTAAQLVTLLGLEKSSVSRMVSRLLAAGELEERPCAEDARAKSLALTAKGHDTVAKINAWGTRQVVEALDHLDETQQQTVATGLAAYARALAQCRDSALADTAPQISLMTGYQPGMIGRIAQMHGEYYARHHDFGAFFEGKVASGVAEFATRLSSPANQIWLAIREGENRRLAGYRWRGPRPAGGAFALVHSR
;
A
#
# COMPACT_ATOMS: atom_id res chain seq x y z
N MET A 1 15.21 10.06 -2.31
CA MET A 1 14.20 9.02 -2.61
C MET A 1 14.28 7.93 -1.55
N THR A 2 13.16 7.51 -0.97
CA THR A 2 13.11 6.44 0.05
C THR A 2 12.64 5.11 -0.56
N ALA A 3 12.86 3.99 0.14
CA ALA A 3 12.35 2.69 -0.29
C ALA A 3 10.82 2.64 -0.40
N ALA A 4 10.11 3.38 0.46
CA ALA A 4 8.65 3.50 0.37
C ALA A 4 8.22 4.27 -0.89
N GLN A 5 8.91 5.36 -1.23
CA GLN A 5 8.67 6.09 -2.48
C GLN A 5 8.96 5.23 -3.71
N LEU A 6 9.99 4.37 -3.67
CA LEU A 6 10.29 3.42 -4.75
C LEU A 6 9.19 2.38 -4.95
N VAL A 7 8.59 1.86 -3.88
CA VAL A 7 7.43 0.94 -3.95
C VAL A 7 6.30 1.59 -4.73
N THR A 8 5.96 2.83 -4.39
CA THR A 8 4.89 3.58 -5.06
C THR A 8 5.26 3.90 -6.51
N LEU A 9 6.48 4.38 -6.77
CA LEU A 9 6.90 4.81 -8.10
C LEU A 9 7.00 3.64 -9.09
N LEU A 10 7.53 2.50 -8.65
CA LEU A 10 7.73 1.33 -9.51
C LEU A 10 6.50 0.41 -9.56
N GLY A 11 5.49 0.63 -8.72
CA GLY A 11 4.32 -0.24 -8.61
C GLY A 11 4.66 -1.66 -8.17
N LEU A 12 5.72 -1.82 -7.36
CA LEU A 12 6.24 -3.12 -6.94
C LEU A 12 5.94 -3.42 -5.47
N GLU A 13 5.73 -4.69 -5.14
CA GLU A 13 5.56 -5.17 -3.78
C GLU A 13 6.74 -4.79 -2.86
N LYS A 14 6.43 -4.42 -1.61
CA LYS A 14 7.43 -4.01 -0.61
C LYS A 14 8.55 -5.04 -0.42
N SER A 15 8.20 -6.33 -0.41
CA SER A 15 9.17 -7.42 -0.25
C SER A 15 10.12 -7.55 -1.45
N SER A 16 9.65 -7.21 -2.66
CA SER A 16 10.46 -7.23 -3.88
C SER A 16 11.43 -6.04 -3.91
N VAL A 17 10.95 -4.85 -3.59
CA VAL A 17 11.80 -3.64 -3.50
C VAL A 17 12.86 -3.81 -2.40
N SER A 18 12.48 -4.30 -1.21
CA SER A 18 13.44 -4.53 -0.12
C SER A 18 14.58 -5.49 -0.51
N ARG A 19 14.23 -6.63 -1.15
CA ARG A 19 15.24 -7.60 -1.64
C ARG A 19 16.11 -7.01 -2.76
N MET A 20 15.57 -6.14 -3.61
CA MET A 20 16.34 -5.48 -4.66
C MET A 20 17.31 -4.45 -4.08
N VAL A 21 16.82 -3.56 -3.21
CA VAL A 21 17.65 -2.55 -2.55
C VAL A 21 18.76 -3.20 -1.74
N SER A 22 18.45 -4.25 -0.97
CA SER A 22 19.47 -4.96 -0.16
C SER A 22 20.60 -5.54 -1.01
N ARG A 23 20.28 -6.10 -2.18
CA ARG A 23 21.30 -6.62 -3.11
C ARG A 23 22.14 -5.52 -3.74
N LEU A 24 21.52 -4.39 -4.09
CA LEU A 24 22.22 -3.24 -4.67
C LEU A 24 23.13 -2.55 -3.65
N LEU A 25 22.72 -2.48 -2.38
CA LEU A 25 23.55 -2.04 -1.27
C LEU A 25 24.74 -2.99 -1.06
N ALA A 26 24.50 -4.30 -1.02
CA ALA A 26 25.56 -5.30 -0.85
C ALA A 26 26.56 -5.30 -2.03
N ALA A 27 26.10 -4.99 -3.24
CA ALA A 27 26.95 -4.84 -4.43
C ALA A 27 27.71 -3.49 -4.47
N GLY A 28 27.42 -2.55 -3.56
CA GLY A 28 28.02 -1.22 -3.51
C GLY A 28 27.54 -0.28 -4.62
N GLU A 29 26.40 -0.57 -5.25
CA GLU A 29 25.80 0.29 -6.29
C GLU A 29 24.93 1.40 -5.67
N LEU A 30 24.37 1.13 -4.49
CA LEU A 30 23.58 2.08 -3.70
C LEU A 30 24.26 2.37 -2.37
N GLU A 31 23.93 3.52 -1.79
CA GLU A 31 24.24 3.89 -0.42
C GLU A 31 23.01 4.49 0.28
N GLU A 32 22.95 4.31 1.60
CA GLU A 32 21.92 4.90 2.46
C GLU A 32 22.45 6.20 3.08
N ARG A 33 21.76 7.31 2.84
CA ARG A 33 22.04 8.60 3.47
C ARG A 33 20.91 8.98 4.43
N PRO A 34 21.21 9.64 5.57
CA PRO A 34 20.17 10.17 6.45
C PRO A 34 19.27 11.13 5.67
N CYS A 35 17.96 10.94 5.77
CA CYS A 35 17.00 11.82 5.11
C CYS A 35 16.92 13.15 5.88
N ALA A 36 17.09 14.27 5.18
CA ALA A 36 17.04 15.60 5.79
C ALA A 36 15.65 15.95 6.37
N GLU A 37 14.59 15.34 5.85
CA GLU A 37 13.20 15.63 6.20
C GLU A 37 12.64 14.70 7.30
N ASP A 38 13.20 13.51 7.46
CA ASP A 38 12.77 12.54 8.47
C ASP A 38 13.96 11.68 8.92
N ALA A 39 14.46 11.91 10.13
CA ALA A 39 15.56 11.14 10.71
C ALA A 39 15.24 9.64 10.88
N ARG A 40 13.96 9.24 10.78
CA ARG A 40 13.52 7.83 10.82
C ARG A 40 13.57 7.17 9.44
N ALA A 41 13.70 7.95 8.37
CA ALA A 41 13.76 7.46 7.00
C ALA A 41 15.20 7.52 6.46
N LYS A 42 15.60 6.46 5.75
CA LYS A 42 16.86 6.45 5.01
C LYS A 42 16.58 6.77 3.54
N SER A 43 17.32 7.75 3.02
CA SER A 43 17.31 8.08 1.60
C SER A 43 18.32 7.20 0.87
N LEU A 44 17.95 6.71 -0.31
CA LEU A 44 18.81 5.91 -1.17
C LEU A 44 19.43 6.82 -2.23
N ALA A 45 20.73 6.69 -2.42
CA ALA A 45 21.48 7.37 -3.47
C ALA A 45 22.36 6.35 -4.22
N LEU A 46 22.64 6.63 -5.49
CA LEU A 46 23.63 5.86 -6.25
C LEU A 46 25.03 6.22 -5.77
N THR A 47 25.90 5.22 -5.69
CA THR A 47 27.33 5.44 -5.51
C THR A 47 27.97 5.83 -6.84
N ALA A 48 29.24 6.22 -6.85
CA ALA A 48 30.00 6.44 -8.08
C ALA A 48 29.98 5.18 -8.98
N LYS A 49 30.10 3.99 -8.37
CA LYS A 49 29.97 2.70 -9.06
C LYS A 49 28.56 2.53 -9.64
N GLY A 50 27.53 2.81 -8.85
CA GLY A 50 26.13 2.77 -9.30
C GLY A 50 25.86 3.65 -10.52
N HIS A 51 26.40 4.87 -10.53
CA HIS A 51 26.30 5.76 -11.68
C HIS A 51 26.98 5.21 -12.93
N ASP A 52 28.18 4.65 -12.81
CA ASP A 52 28.90 4.03 -13.93
C ASP A 52 28.18 2.78 -14.46
N THR A 53 27.68 1.92 -13.56
CA THR A 53 26.89 0.73 -13.93
C THR A 53 25.63 1.11 -14.70
N VAL A 54 24.86 2.09 -14.22
CA VAL A 54 23.65 2.58 -14.91
C VAL A 54 24.00 3.18 -16.27
N ALA A 55 25.07 3.96 -16.36
CA ALA A 55 25.51 4.54 -17.63
C ALA A 55 25.84 3.45 -18.67
N LYS A 56 26.55 2.39 -18.26
CA LYS A 56 26.87 1.24 -19.12
C LYS A 56 25.63 0.50 -19.60
N ILE A 57 24.68 0.24 -18.69
CA ILE A 57 23.41 -0.44 -19.02
C ILE A 57 22.61 0.40 -20.03
N ASN A 58 22.47 1.70 -19.77
CA ASN A 58 21.75 2.60 -20.67
C ASN A 58 22.45 2.69 -22.03
N ALA A 59 23.77 2.83 -22.07
CA ALA A 59 24.52 2.89 -23.32
C ALA A 59 24.36 1.62 -24.15
N TRP A 60 24.37 0.45 -23.51
CA TRP A 60 24.11 -0.83 -24.19
C TRP A 60 22.67 -0.89 -24.70
N GLY A 61 21.68 -0.53 -23.88
CA GLY A 61 20.27 -0.50 -24.30
C GLY A 61 20.00 0.46 -25.46
N THR A 62 20.56 1.67 -25.41
CA THR A 62 20.47 2.65 -26.51
C THR A 62 21.06 2.09 -27.80
N ARG A 63 22.22 1.43 -27.72
CA ARG A 63 22.85 0.83 -28.90
C ARG A 63 21.96 -0.23 -29.56
N GLN A 64 21.37 -1.12 -28.77
CA GLN A 64 20.45 -2.15 -29.28
C GLN A 64 19.26 -1.53 -30.03
N VAL A 65 18.73 -0.40 -29.53
CA VAL A 65 17.61 0.30 -30.19
C VAL A 65 18.07 1.00 -31.47
N VAL A 66 19.21 1.68 -31.44
CA VAL A 66 19.77 2.36 -32.62
C VAL A 66 20.05 1.35 -33.73
N GLU A 67 20.76 0.26 -33.44
CA GLU A 67 21.07 -0.78 -34.41
C GLU A 67 19.79 -1.37 -35.04
N ALA A 68 18.72 -1.53 -34.27
CA ALA A 68 17.43 -1.99 -34.81
C ALA A 68 16.75 -0.93 -35.71
N LEU A 69 16.85 0.35 -35.36
CA LEU A 69 16.26 1.45 -36.14
C LEU A 69 17.06 1.78 -37.40
N ASP A 70 18.35 1.47 -37.44
CA ASP A 70 19.22 1.67 -38.62
C ASP A 70 18.77 0.81 -39.84
N HIS A 71 17.94 -0.21 -39.62
CA HIS A 71 17.32 -0.99 -40.70
C HIS A 71 16.10 -0.31 -41.33
N LEU A 72 15.67 0.84 -40.81
CA LEU A 72 14.52 1.60 -41.28
C LEU A 72 14.98 2.87 -42.00
N ASP A 73 14.21 3.31 -43.00
CA ASP A 73 14.41 4.64 -43.60
C ASP A 73 13.96 5.76 -42.66
N GLU A 74 14.34 7.00 -42.98
CA GLU A 74 14.04 8.17 -42.15
C GLU A 74 12.53 8.39 -41.92
N THR A 75 11.69 8.06 -42.91
CA THR A 75 10.23 8.19 -42.79
C THR A 75 9.65 7.15 -41.83
N GLN A 76 10.15 5.91 -41.92
CA GLN A 76 9.80 4.82 -41.02
C GLN A 76 10.26 5.09 -39.59
N GLN A 77 11.49 5.58 -39.39
CA GLN A 77 11.99 5.99 -38.08
C GLN A 77 11.11 7.06 -37.45
N GLN A 78 10.73 8.09 -38.22
CA GLN A 78 9.85 9.16 -37.74
C GLN A 78 8.44 8.66 -37.38
N THR A 79 7.93 7.69 -38.13
CA THR A 79 6.65 7.04 -37.86
C THR A 79 6.68 6.28 -36.53
N VAL A 80 7.74 5.51 -36.28
CA VAL A 80 7.93 4.77 -35.02
C VAL A 80 8.05 5.73 -33.84
N ALA A 81 8.87 6.79 -33.97
CA ALA A 81 9.03 7.79 -32.92
C ALA A 81 7.70 8.47 -32.55
N THR A 82 6.92 8.85 -33.56
CA THR A 82 5.60 9.47 -33.36
C THR A 82 4.61 8.51 -32.70
N GLY A 83 4.59 7.24 -33.15
CA GLY A 83 3.74 6.20 -32.59
C GLY A 83 4.04 5.91 -31.11
N LEU A 84 5.32 5.74 -30.77
CA LEU A 84 5.76 5.52 -29.38
C LEU A 84 5.44 6.72 -28.49
N ALA A 85 5.63 7.95 -28.99
CA ALA A 85 5.29 9.16 -28.25
C ALA A 85 3.78 9.29 -28.00
N ALA A 86 2.94 8.94 -28.98
CA ALA A 86 1.49 8.92 -28.82
C ALA A 86 1.06 7.86 -27.80
N TYR A 87 1.61 6.66 -27.90
CA TYR A 87 1.35 5.56 -26.96
C TYR A 87 1.74 5.92 -25.52
N ALA A 88 2.95 6.46 -25.31
CA ALA A 88 3.41 6.90 -24.00
C ALA A 88 2.50 7.97 -23.38
N ARG A 89 1.99 8.89 -24.20
CA ARG A 89 1.06 9.95 -23.77
C ARG A 89 -0.28 9.37 -23.34
N ALA A 90 -0.83 8.42 -24.12
CA ALA A 90 -2.07 7.73 -23.77
C ALA A 90 -1.92 6.93 -22.46
N LEU A 91 -0.80 6.23 -22.27
CA LEU A 91 -0.51 5.53 -21.01
C LEU A 91 -0.39 6.48 -19.80
N ALA A 92 0.26 7.64 -19.98
CA ALA A 92 0.36 8.64 -18.91
C ALA A 92 -1.02 9.15 -18.49
N GLN A 93 -1.89 9.45 -19.45
CA GLN A 93 -3.28 9.86 -19.19
C GLN A 93 -4.07 8.77 -18.44
N CYS A 94 -3.94 7.50 -18.82
CA CYS A 94 -4.58 6.40 -18.09
C CYS A 94 -4.12 6.31 -16.63
N ARG A 95 -2.82 6.52 -16.36
CA ARG A 95 -2.27 6.49 -15.01
C ARG A 95 -2.74 7.68 -14.17
N ASP A 96 -2.77 8.87 -14.75
CA ASP A 96 -3.23 10.08 -14.07
C ASP A 96 -4.73 10.02 -13.77
N SER A 97 -5.53 9.51 -14.71
CA SER A 97 -6.96 9.24 -14.50
C SER A 97 -7.18 8.14 -13.46
N ALA A 98 -6.38 7.06 -13.45
CA ALA A 98 -6.48 6.03 -12.42
C ALA A 98 -6.10 6.56 -11.02
N LEU A 99 -5.17 7.49 -10.91
CA LEU A 99 -4.86 8.17 -9.65
C LEU A 99 -5.99 9.13 -9.22
N ALA A 100 -6.73 9.71 -10.17
CA ALA A 100 -7.89 10.56 -9.91
C ALA A 100 -9.15 9.76 -9.52
N ASP A 101 -9.37 8.59 -10.12
CA ASP A 101 -10.59 7.76 -9.93
C ASP A 101 -10.48 6.67 -8.86
N THR A 102 -9.30 6.41 -8.30
CA THR A 102 -9.07 5.23 -7.43
C THR A 102 -8.61 5.55 -6.01
N ALA A 103 -9.13 6.61 -5.42
CA ALA A 103 -9.26 6.63 -3.96
C ALA A 103 -10.73 6.32 -3.65
N PRO A 104 -11.10 5.09 -3.22
CA PRO A 104 -12.40 4.93 -2.57
C PRO A 104 -12.45 6.00 -1.48
N GLN A 105 -13.49 6.85 -1.49
CA GLN A 105 -13.64 7.86 -0.44
C GLN A 105 -13.92 7.12 0.88
N ILE A 106 -12.82 6.79 1.57
CA ILE A 106 -12.83 6.16 2.88
C ILE A 106 -12.80 7.30 3.89
N SER A 107 -13.97 7.56 4.46
CA SER A 107 -14.14 8.43 5.61
C SER A 107 -13.71 7.65 6.88
N LEU A 108 -12.79 8.22 7.65
CA LEU A 108 -12.46 7.72 8.99
C LEU A 108 -13.33 8.43 10.01
N MET A 109 -14.24 7.69 10.65
CA MET A 109 -15.06 8.18 11.75
C MET A 109 -14.53 7.67 13.09
N THR A 110 -14.46 8.56 14.08
CA THR A 110 -14.11 8.20 15.46
C THR A 110 -15.34 8.16 16.35
N GLY A 111 -15.32 7.26 17.34
CA GLY A 111 -16.38 7.19 18.35
C GLY A 111 -17.57 6.31 17.96
N TYR A 112 -18.62 6.37 18.77
CA TYR A 112 -19.78 5.50 18.57
C TYR A 112 -20.52 5.85 17.28
N GLN A 113 -20.86 4.83 16.51
CA GLN A 113 -21.75 4.93 15.35
C GLN A 113 -22.85 3.87 15.45
N PRO A 114 -24.12 4.22 15.21
CA PRO A 114 -25.21 3.26 15.16
C PRO A 114 -24.89 2.09 14.22
N GLY A 115 -25.10 0.86 14.71
CA GLY A 115 -24.85 -0.38 13.96
C GLY A 115 -23.41 -0.89 13.99
N MET A 116 -22.45 -0.16 14.58
CA MET A 116 -21.04 -0.59 14.61
C MET A 116 -20.80 -1.92 15.34
N ILE A 117 -21.53 -2.18 16.43
CA ILE A 117 -21.35 -3.39 17.26
C ILE A 117 -21.69 -4.63 16.44
N GLY A 118 -22.89 -4.62 15.83
CA GLY A 118 -23.34 -5.70 14.96
C GLY A 118 -22.43 -5.89 13.76
N ARG A 119 -21.94 -4.79 13.17
CA ARG A 119 -21.03 -4.89 12.02
C ARG A 119 -19.68 -5.50 12.36
N ILE A 120 -19.09 -5.13 13.50
CA ILE A 120 -17.83 -5.72 13.97
C ILE A 120 -18.01 -7.21 14.25
N ALA A 121 -19.11 -7.59 14.92
CA ALA A 121 -19.43 -8.98 15.20
C ALA A 121 -19.62 -9.78 13.91
N GLN A 122 -20.42 -9.26 12.97
CA GLN A 122 -20.64 -9.88 11.66
C GLN A 122 -19.32 -10.09 10.90
N MET A 123 -18.46 -9.08 10.83
CA MET A 123 -17.18 -9.19 10.12
C MET A 123 -16.27 -10.28 10.71
N HIS A 124 -16.22 -10.37 12.04
CA HIS A 124 -15.43 -11.42 12.72
C HIS A 124 -16.10 -12.79 12.59
N GLY A 125 -17.41 -12.88 12.77
CA GLY A 125 -18.18 -14.11 12.62
C GLY A 125 -18.01 -14.71 11.23
N GLU A 126 -18.25 -13.94 10.17
CA GLU A 126 -18.08 -14.40 8.79
C GLU A 126 -16.63 -14.82 8.48
N TYR A 127 -15.63 -14.04 8.94
CA TYR A 127 -14.24 -14.34 8.67
C TYR A 127 -13.80 -15.63 9.36
N TYR A 128 -14.05 -15.75 10.67
CA TYR A 128 -13.59 -16.89 11.46
C TYR A 128 -14.43 -18.16 11.24
N ALA A 129 -15.69 -18.04 10.85
CA ALA A 129 -16.47 -19.19 10.38
C ALA A 129 -15.85 -19.82 9.12
N ARG A 130 -15.40 -18.98 8.16
CA ARG A 130 -14.80 -19.47 6.89
C ARG A 130 -13.40 -20.09 7.06
N HIS A 131 -12.59 -19.57 7.98
CA HIS A 131 -11.16 -19.95 8.08
C HIS A 131 -10.83 -20.85 9.26
N HIS A 132 -11.70 -20.90 10.28
CA HIS A 132 -11.42 -21.54 11.57
C HIS A 132 -12.62 -22.28 12.16
N ASP A 133 -13.72 -22.46 11.41
CA ASP A 133 -14.96 -23.13 11.82
C ASP A 133 -15.57 -22.60 13.13
N PHE A 134 -15.35 -21.32 13.43
CA PHE A 134 -15.94 -20.69 14.60
C PHE A 134 -17.43 -20.37 14.36
N GLY A 135 -18.26 -20.68 15.37
CA GLY A 135 -19.70 -20.46 15.32
C GLY A 135 -20.20 -19.40 16.30
N ALA A 136 -21.50 -19.46 16.61
CA ALA A 136 -22.23 -18.47 17.40
C ALA A 136 -21.60 -18.12 18.75
N PHE A 137 -20.89 -19.05 19.40
CA PHE A 137 -20.18 -18.78 20.65
C PHE A 137 -19.12 -17.69 20.48
N PHE A 138 -18.30 -17.76 19.44
CA PHE A 138 -17.26 -16.77 19.16
C PHE A 138 -17.86 -15.42 18.77
N GLU A 139 -18.86 -15.44 17.87
CA GLU A 139 -19.57 -14.23 17.47
C GLU A 139 -20.20 -13.51 18.66
N GLY A 140 -20.86 -14.24 19.57
CA GLY A 140 -21.43 -13.70 20.80
C GLY A 140 -20.38 -13.08 21.74
N LYS A 141 -19.18 -13.67 21.82
CA LYS A 141 -18.06 -13.09 22.58
C LYS A 141 -17.57 -11.77 21.97
N VAL A 142 -17.45 -11.70 20.65
CA VAL A 142 -17.07 -10.46 19.96
C VAL A 142 -18.14 -9.39 20.18
N ALA A 143 -19.42 -9.71 19.96
CA ALA A 143 -20.52 -8.76 20.14
C ALA A 143 -20.57 -8.21 21.57
N SER A 144 -20.44 -9.09 22.58
CA SER A 144 -20.45 -8.70 23.99
C SER A 144 -19.27 -7.80 24.34
N GLY A 145 -18.05 -8.15 23.91
CA GLY A 145 -16.85 -7.35 24.18
C GLY A 145 -16.90 -5.97 23.54
N VAL A 146 -17.41 -5.87 22.31
CA VAL A 146 -17.57 -4.59 21.61
C VAL A 146 -18.68 -3.74 22.23
N ALA A 147 -19.78 -4.35 22.67
CA ALA A 147 -20.84 -3.65 23.41
C ALA A 147 -20.34 -3.08 24.73
N GLU A 148 -19.60 -3.86 25.52
CA GLU A 148 -18.98 -3.41 26.77
C GLU A 148 -17.91 -2.33 26.52
N PHE A 149 -17.21 -2.38 25.39
CA PHE A 149 -16.26 -1.32 25.04
C PHE A 149 -16.97 -0.02 24.66
N ALA A 150 -18.07 -0.09 23.91
CA ALA A 150 -18.81 1.07 23.44
C ALA A 150 -19.32 1.98 24.59
N THR A 151 -19.66 1.41 25.74
CA THR A 151 -20.10 2.18 26.93
C THR A 151 -18.97 3.00 27.57
N ARG A 152 -17.71 2.72 27.25
CA ARG A 152 -16.53 3.38 27.84
C ARG A 152 -15.84 4.36 26.88
N LEU A 153 -16.45 4.65 25.73
CA LEU A 153 -15.89 5.59 24.73
C LEU A 153 -15.85 7.05 25.19
N SER A 154 -16.51 7.39 26.30
CA SER A 154 -16.40 8.70 26.95
C SER A 154 -15.03 8.95 27.59
N SER A 155 -14.25 7.88 27.84
CA SER A 155 -12.88 8.01 28.33
C SER A 155 -11.92 8.33 27.17
N PRO A 156 -11.10 9.40 27.26
CA PRO A 156 -10.14 9.76 26.21
C PRO A 156 -9.13 8.66 25.85
N ALA A 157 -8.93 7.70 26.75
CA ALA A 157 -8.04 6.55 26.54
C ALA A 157 -8.64 5.45 25.65
N ASN A 158 -9.95 5.49 25.39
CA ASN A 158 -10.68 4.51 24.59
C ASN A 158 -11.07 5.12 23.25
N GLN A 159 -10.55 4.57 22.16
CA GLN A 159 -10.83 5.08 20.82
C GLN A 159 -11.20 3.93 19.89
N ILE A 160 -12.17 4.20 19.04
CA ILE A 160 -12.62 3.33 17.95
C ILE A 160 -12.60 4.13 16.66
N TRP A 161 -12.15 3.50 15.60
CA TRP A 161 -12.10 4.06 14.26
C TRP A 161 -12.85 3.16 13.30
N LEU A 162 -13.74 3.77 12.55
CA LEU A 162 -14.52 3.12 11.52
C LEU A 162 -14.11 3.72 10.19
N ALA A 163 -13.67 2.88 9.26
CA ALA A 163 -13.47 3.25 7.87
C ALA A 163 -14.77 2.99 7.11
N ILE A 164 -15.38 4.07 6.61
CA ILE A 164 -16.64 4.05 5.86
C ILE A 164 -16.34 4.38 4.41
N ARG A 165 -16.74 3.52 3.49
CA ARG A 165 -16.68 3.77 2.05
C ARG A 165 -18.03 4.34 1.59
N GLU A 166 -18.03 5.47 0.89
CA GLU A 166 -19.28 5.98 0.28
C GLU A 166 -19.82 5.00 -0.79
N GLY A 167 -21.12 4.77 -0.80
CA GLY A 167 -21.82 3.95 -1.80
C GLY A 167 -21.98 2.45 -1.48
N GLU A 168 -21.27 1.92 -0.48
CA GLU A 168 -21.43 0.54 -0.01
C GLU A 168 -21.44 0.55 1.52
N ASN A 169 -22.42 -0.09 2.15
CA ASN A 169 -22.50 -0.21 3.61
C ASN A 169 -21.42 -1.15 4.19
N ARG A 170 -20.22 -1.20 3.59
CA ARG A 170 -19.04 -1.96 3.99
C ARG A 170 -18.18 -1.07 4.89
N ARG A 171 -18.45 -1.16 6.19
CA ARG A 171 -17.69 -0.48 7.24
C ARG A 171 -16.57 -1.40 7.70
N LEU A 172 -15.33 -0.93 7.69
CA LEU A 172 -14.18 -1.54 8.36
C LEU A 172 -14.08 -0.96 9.77
N ALA A 173 -13.71 -1.76 10.75
CA ALA A 173 -13.64 -1.31 12.14
C ALA A 173 -12.35 -1.77 12.81
N GLY A 174 -11.60 -0.81 13.34
CA GLY A 174 -10.44 -1.05 14.19
C GLY A 174 -10.59 -0.29 15.50
N TYR A 175 -10.13 -0.85 16.60
CA TYR A 175 -10.21 -0.19 17.91
C TYR A 175 -8.90 -0.34 18.67
N ARG A 176 -8.61 0.63 19.54
CA ARG A 176 -7.41 0.65 20.38
C ARG A 176 -7.86 0.70 21.83
N TRP A 177 -7.42 -0.31 22.57
CA TRP A 177 -7.69 -0.49 23.99
C TRP A 177 -6.47 -0.08 24.82
N ARG A 178 -6.67 0.75 25.85
CA ARG A 178 -5.70 0.94 26.95
C ARG A 178 -6.42 0.80 28.31
N GLY A 179 -6.36 -0.41 28.87
CA GLY A 179 -6.87 -0.78 30.21
C GLY A 179 -6.43 -2.20 30.59
N PRO A 180 -6.58 -2.64 31.86
CA PRO A 180 -6.23 -4.00 32.25
C PRO A 180 -7.02 -5.03 31.43
N ARG A 181 -6.35 -6.10 30.98
CA ARG A 181 -6.95 -7.13 30.13
C ARG A 181 -8.15 -7.77 30.85
N PRO A 182 -9.32 -7.90 30.22
CA PRO A 182 -10.29 -8.88 30.68
C PRO A 182 -9.68 -10.28 30.57
N ALA A 183 -10.00 -11.16 31.52
CA ALA A 183 -9.55 -12.54 31.51
C ALA A 183 -10.14 -13.26 30.28
N GLY A 184 -9.30 -13.45 29.25
CA GLY A 184 -9.62 -14.24 28.05
C GLY A 184 -10.20 -13.44 26.89
N GLY A 185 -9.35 -13.08 25.93
CA GLY A 185 -9.78 -12.58 24.62
C GLY A 185 -8.66 -11.95 23.81
N ALA A 186 -8.19 -12.64 22.76
CA ALA A 186 -7.22 -12.13 21.80
C ALA A 186 -7.87 -11.13 20.83
N PHE A 187 -7.19 -10.02 20.57
CA PHE A 187 -7.62 -8.94 19.68
C PHE A 187 -7.19 -9.24 18.24
N ALA A 188 -8.13 -9.26 17.30
CA ALA A 188 -7.86 -9.49 15.88
C ALA A 188 -8.15 -8.23 15.05
N LEU A 189 -7.19 -7.83 14.22
CA LEU A 189 -7.40 -6.88 13.13
C LEU A 189 -7.87 -7.69 11.91
N VAL A 190 -9.18 -7.76 11.66
CA VAL A 190 -9.71 -8.43 10.47
C VAL A 190 -9.61 -7.46 9.30
N HIS A 191 -8.63 -7.70 8.42
CA HIS A 191 -8.58 -7.10 7.10
C HIS A 191 -9.39 -7.99 6.15
N SER A 192 -10.54 -7.53 5.67
CA SER A 192 -11.17 -8.15 4.50
C SER A 192 -10.42 -7.69 3.25
N ARG A 193 -9.64 -8.60 2.65
CA ARG A 193 -9.25 -8.47 1.24
C ARG A 193 -10.46 -8.74 0.35
#